data_AF-A0AAV0VVT8-F1
#
_entry.id   AF-A0AAV0VVT8-F1
#
_cell.length_a   1.000
_cell.length_b   1.000
_cell.length_c   1.000
_cell.angle_alpha   90.00
_cell.angle_beta   90.00
_cell.angle_gamma   90.00
#
_symmetry.space_group_name_H-M   'P 1'
#
loop_
_entity.id
_entity.type
_entity.pdbx_description
1 polymer ?
#
loop_
_entity_poly.entity_id
_entity_poly.type
_entity_poly.pdbx_seq_one_letter_code
_entity_poly.pdbx_strand_id
1 'polypeptide(L)'
;MDFSLMARRRAEKIKSYKEQKLMESQLQLLKEQNELESVDDEMRRKYIVSLLKYNIGKALEELDSLQAEMRILHYKLKHEDKDNPENAKSQKIKPKPLMPIIITKNELQKQVFGAGYPSLPTMTVEEFCQKRINDGIGIYLLQIIPKCLQQLSEAPEPEQED
;
A
#
# COMPACT_ATOMS: atom_id res chain seq x y z
N MET A 1 -2.72 -11.94 -5.77
CA MET A 1 -2.93 -10.54 -5.33
C MET A 1 -2.70 -9.68 -6.57
N ASP A 2 -3.71 -8.93 -7.01
CA ASP A 2 -3.60 -8.15 -8.25
C ASP A 2 -3.01 -6.76 -7.97
N PHE A 3 -1.73 -6.59 -8.32
CA PHE A 3 -0.99 -5.34 -8.12
C PHE A 3 -1.41 -4.24 -9.10
N SER A 4 -1.93 -4.58 -10.29
CA SER A 4 -2.41 -3.59 -11.26
C SER A 4 -3.66 -2.89 -10.74
N LEU A 5 -4.63 -3.66 -10.24
CA LEU A 5 -5.84 -3.13 -9.62
C LEU A 5 -5.53 -2.22 -8.42
N MET A 6 -4.57 -2.60 -7.57
CA MET A 6 -4.15 -1.78 -6.44
C MET A 6 -3.49 -0.47 -6.89
N ALA A 7 -2.68 -0.51 -7.96
CA ALA A 7 -2.06 0.67 -8.55
C ALA A 7 -3.10 1.65 -9.11
N ARG A 8 -4.11 1.14 -9.84
CA ARG A 8 -5.22 1.96 -10.38
C ARG A 8 -6.05 2.60 -9.29
N ARG A 9 -6.48 1.84 -8.28
CA ARG A 9 -7.22 2.39 -7.12
C ARG A 9 -6.45 3.52 -6.43
N ARG A 10 -5.13 3.37 -6.29
CA ARG A 10 -4.27 4.43 -5.75
C ARG A 10 -4.24 5.64 -6.67
N ALA A 11 -4.10 5.45 -7.98
CA ALA A 11 -4.07 6.53 -8.96
C ALA A 11 -5.40 7.32 -8.98
N GLU A 12 -6.53 6.63 -8.95
CA GLU A 12 -7.87 7.22 -8.82
C GLU A 12 -7.97 8.07 -7.55
N LYS A 13 -7.55 7.53 -6.39
CA LYS A 13 -7.57 8.28 -5.13
C LYS A 13 -6.70 9.54 -5.16
N ILE A 14 -5.54 9.47 -5.81
CA ILE A 14 -4.67 10.64 -6.02
C ILE A 14 -5.34 11.68 -6.92
N LYS A 15 -6.01 11.22 -7.99
CA LYS A 15 -6.73 12.11 -8.92
C LYS A 15 -7.86 12.84 -8.18
N SER A 16 -8.73 12.11 -7.48
CA SER A 16 -9.83 12.68 -6.70
C SER A 16 -9.33 13.69 -5.67
N TYR A 17 -8.25 13.36 -4.94
CA TYR A 17 -7.66 14.28 -3.96
C TYR A 17 -7.15 15.59 -4.60
N LYS A 18 -6.50 15.51 -5.77
CA LYS A 18 -6.03 16.71 -6.48
C LYS A 18 -7.21 17.59 -6.95
N GLU A 19 -8.26 16.96 -7.47
CA GLU A 19 -9.48 17.65 -7.90
C GLU A 19 -10.18 18.33 -6.71
N GLN A 20 -10.32 17.62 -5.59
CA GLN A 20 -10.91 18.14 -4.36
C GLN A 20 -10.10 19.32 -3.81
N LYS A 21 -8.77 19.21 -3.77
CA LYS A 21 -7.88 20.29 -3.32
C LYS A 21 -7.96 21.54 -4.19
N LEU A 22 -8.08 21.36 -5.52
CA LEU A 22 -8.27 22.47 -6.44
C LEU A 22 -9.63 23.15 -6.23
N MET A 23 -10.67 22.37 -5.99
CA MET A 23 -12.01 22.89 -5.73
C MET A 23 -12.08 23.62 -4.38
N GLU A 24 -11.38 23.13 -3.36
CA GLU A 24 -11.25 23.77 -2.06
C GLU A 24 -10.53 25.13 -2.16
N SER A 25 -9.43 25.21 -2.92
CA SER A 25 -8.73 26.49 -3.11
C SER A 25 -9.58 27.52 -3.87
N GLN A 26 -10.34 27.08 -4.88
CA GLN A 26 -11.31 27.94 -5.57
C GLN A 26 -12.42 28.43 -4.62
N LEU A 27 -12.93 27.55 -3.76
CA LEU A 27 -13.93 27.91 -2.76
C LEU A 27 -13.39 28.90 -1.74
N GLN A 28 -12.13 28.77 -1.34
CA GLN A 28 -11.49 29.71 -0.42
C GLN A 28 -11.42 31.12 -1.03
N LEU A 29 -11.01 31.23 -2.30
CA LEU A 29 -11.00 32.53 -3.02
C LEU A 29 -12.40 33.12 -3.13
N LEU A 30 -13.41 32.30 -3.48
CA LEU A 30 -14.79 32.75 -3.56
C LEU A 30 -15.35 33.17 -2.20
N LYS A 31 -14.92 32.52 -1.11
CA LYS A 31 -15.30 32.87 0.25
C LYS A 31 -14.75 34.24 0.63
N GLU A 32 -13.44 34.48 0.41
CA GLU A 32 -12.79 35.76 0.67
C GLU A 32 -13.45 36.89 -0.13
N GLN A 33 -13.78 36.63 -1.40
CA GLN A 33 -14.52 37.58 -2.23
C GLN A 33 -15.91 37.86 -1.65
N ASN A 34 -16.64 36.83 -1.23
CA ASN A 34 -18.00 36.94 -0.69
C ASN A 34 -18.09 37.65 0.67
N GLU A 35 -17.01 37.69 1.46
CA GLU A 35 -16.94 38.40 2.74
C GLU A 35 -16.87 39.92 2.60
N LEU A 36 -16.63 40.44 1.39
CA LEU A 36 -16.67 41.88 1.11
C LEU A 36 -18.12 42.39 1.06
N GLU A 37 -18.40 43.53 1.69
CA GLU A 37 -19.76 44.12 1.79
C GLU A 37 -20.39 44.46 0.42
N SER A 38 -19.55 44.71 -0.60
CA SER A 38 -19.95 45.17 -1.94
C SER A 38 -19.98 44.05 -3.00
N VAL A 39 -20.38 42.83 -2.61
CA VAL A 39 -20.41 41.69 -3.55
C VAL A 39 -21.76 41.61 -4.24
N ASP A 40 -21.71 41.39 -5.56
CA ASP A 40 -22.88 41.17 -6.39
C ASP A 40 -23.62 39.86 -6.03
N ASP A 41 -24.94 39.83 -6.19
CA ASP A 41 -25.77 38.66 -5.92
C ASP A 41 -25.38 37.44 -6.75
N GLU A 42 -24.89 37.66 -7.98
CA GLU A 42 -24.43 36.58 -8.84
C GLU A 42 -23.20 35.87 -8.25
N MET A 43 -22.28 36.63 -7.65
CA MET A 43 -21.08 36.10 -6.98
C MET A 43 -21.45 35.31 -5.72
N ARG A 44 -22.40 35.83 -4.91
CA ARG A 44 -22.93 35.10 -3.75
C ARG A 44 -23.53 33.76 -4.16
N ARG A 45 -24.35 33.76 -5.21
CA ARG A 45 -24.97 32.54 -5.74
C ARG A 45 -23.92 31.53 -6.20
N LYS A 46 -22.90 31.99 -6.93
CA LYS A 46 -21.80 31.15 -7.41
C LYS A 46 -21.05 30.49 -6.25
N TYR A 47 -20.79 31.23 -5.18
CA TYR A 47 -20.18 30.70 -3.97
C TYR A 47 -21.04 29.61 -3.32
N ILE A 48 -22.32 29.89 -3.07
CA ILE A 48 -23.25 28.93 -2.43
C ILE A 48 -23.40 27.65 -3.26
N VAL A 49 -23.59 27.77 -4.58
CA VAL A 49 -23.72 26.60 -5.47
C VAL A 49 -22.44 25.77 -5.49
N SER A 50 -21.28 26.41 -5.53
CA SER A 50 -19.99 25.72 -5.47
C SER A 50 -19.79 25.00 -4.13
N LEU A 51 -20.21 25.64 -3.03
CA LEU A 51 -20.15 25.08 -1.69
C LEU A 51 -21.05 23.84 -1.56
N LEU A 52 -22.26 23.89 -2.09
CA LEU A 52 -23.17 22.74 -2.11
C LEU A 52 -22.57 21.56 -2.87
N LYS A 53 -22.02 21.80 -4.08
CA LYS A 53 -21.37 20.75 -4.87
C LYS A 53 -20.20 20.10 -4.13
N TYR A 54 -19.39 20.90 -3.44
CA TYR A 54 -18.27 20.41 -2.63
C TYR A 54 -18.75 19.53 -1.48
N ASN A 55 -19.76 19.99 -0.73
CA ASN A 55 -20.28 19.25 0.40
C ASN A 55 -20.97 17.95 -0.03
N ILE A 56 -21.63 17.91 -1.20
CA ILE A 56 -22.19 16.67 -1.75
C ILE A 56 -21.07 15.64 -2.00
N GLY A 57 -19.99 16.06 -2.68
CA GLY A 57 -18.85 15.16 -2.93
C GLY A 57 -18.23 14.65 -1.63
N LYS A 58 -18.00 15.55 -0.68
CA LYS A 58 -17.45 15.19 0.64
C LYS A 58 -18.36 14.23 1.41
N ALA A 59 -19.67 14.45 1.41
CA ALA A 59 -20.62 13.57 2.09
C ALA A 59 -20.62 12.14 1.51
N LEU A 60 -20.42 11.98 0.20
CA LEU A 60 -20.28 10.67 -0.42
C LEU A 60 -18.99 9.95 0.02
N GLU A 61 -17.87 10.67 0.09
CA GLU A 61 -16.60 10.11 0.59
C GLU A 61 -16.68 9.67 2.06
N GLU A 62 -17.36 10.47 2.89
CA GLU A 62 -17.61 10.13 4.29
C GLU A 62 -18.53 8.89 4.41
N LEU A 63 -19.55 8.77 3.56
CA LEU A 63 -20.44 7.60 3.54
C LEU A 63 -19.67 6.31 3.23
N ASP A 64 -18.76 6.34 2.26
CA ASP A 64 -17.90 5.19 1.93
C ASP A 64 -16.96 4.85 3.10
N SER A 65 -16.43 5.86 3.78
CA SER A 65 -15.56 5.70 4.95
C SER A 65 -16.31 5.06 6.12
N LEU A 66 -17.52 5.53 6.42
CA LEU A 66 -18.40 4.93 7.43
C LEU A 66 -18.76 3.49 7.08
N GLN A 67 -19.04 3.18 5.81
CA GLN A 67 -19.32 1.82 5.39
C GLN A 67 -18.11 0.89 5.60
N ALA A 68 -16.90 1.36 5.33
CA ALA A 68 -15.68 0.60 5.60
C ALA A 68 -15.47 0.35 7.10
N GLU A 69 -15.69 1.37 7.94
CA GLU A 69 -15.63 1.24 9.40
C GLU A 69 -16.66 0.24 9.94
N MET A 70 -17.91 0.28 9.46
CA MET A 70 -18.93 -0.70 9.84
C MET A 70 -18.48 -2.14 9.55
N ARG A 71 -17.82 -2.38 8.40
CA ARG A 71 -17.30 -3.72 8.07
C ARG A 71 -16.24 -4.17 9.08
N ILE A 72 -15.36 -3.26 9.50
CA ILE A 72 -14.33 -3.54 10.51
C ILE A 72 -14.98 -3.80 11.87
N LEU A 73 -15.94 -2.98 12.29
CA LEU A 73 -16.66 -3.16 13.55
C LEU A 73 -17.41 -4.49 13.60
N HIS A 74 -18.09 -4.84 12.52
CA HIS A 74 -18.77 -6.13 12.40
C HIS A 74 -17.80 -7.32 12.43
N TYR A 75 -16.62 -7.19 11.83
CA TYR A 75 -15.57 -8.20 11.95
C TYR A 75 -15.08 -8.34 13.40
N LYS A 76 -14.82 -7.22 14.09
CA LYS A 76 -14.42 -7.23 15.51
C LYS A 76 -15.47 -7.91 16.38
N LEU A 77 -16.74 -7.52 16.24
CA LEU A 77 -17.85 -8.10 17.00
C LEU A 77 -17.94 -9.63 16.82
N LYS A 78 -17.73 -10.13 15.60
CA LYS A 78 -17.75 -11.57 15.30
C LYS A 78 -16.56 -12.35 15.87
N HIS A 79 -15.48 -11.66 16.23
CA HIS A 79 -14.23 -12.28 16.65
C HIS A 79 -13.82 -11.92 18.09
N GLU A 80 -14.66 -11.22 18.87
CA GLU A 80 -14.35 -10.85 20.26
C GLU A 80 -13.99 -12.05 21.14
N ASP A 81 -14.60 -13.22 20.93
CA ASP A 81 -14.29 -14.46 21.68
C ASP A 81 -12.89 -15.04 21.42
N LYS A 82 -12.25 -14.66 20.30
CA LYS A 82 -10.91 -15.14 19.92
C LYS A 82 -9.79 -14.28 20.51
N ASP A 83 -10.09 -13.05 20.93
CA ASP A 83 -9.15 -12.15 21.57
C ASP A 83 -9.15 -12.30 23.11
N ASN A 84 -10.03 -13.15 23.66
CA ASN A 84 -9.95 -13.56 25.06
C ASN A 84 -8.65 -14.38 25.30
N PRO A 85 -7.70 -13.92 26.14
CA PRO A 85 -6.41 -14.60 26.33
C PRO A 85 -6.52 -16.02 26.89
N GLU A 86 -7.67 -16.41 27.42
CA GLU A 86 -7.92 -17.78 27.91
C GLU A 86 -8.14 -18.79 26.76
N ASN A 87 -8.73 -18.38 25.64
CA ASN A 87 -9.00 -19.24 24.47
C ASN A 87 -7.84 -19.28 23.45
N ALA A 88 -6.90 -18.33 23.52
CA ALA A 88 -5.75 -18.19 22.62
C ALA A 88 -4.63 -19.25 22.80
N LYS A 89 -4.82 -20.23 23.69
CA LYS A 89 -3.85 -21.31 23.94
C LYS A 89 -3.85 -22.40 22.86
N SER A 90 -4.86 -22.42 21.98
CA SER A 90 -4.90 -23.35 20.86
C SER A 90 -4.28 -22.71 19.61
N GLN A 91 -3.12 -23.22 19.19
CA GLN A 91 -2.58 -23.12 17.81
C GLN A 91 -1.80 -21.87 17.35
N LYS A 92 -1.02 -21.19 18.22
CA LYS A 92 0.08 -20.36 17.69
C LYS A 92 1.28 -21.26 17.37
N ILE A 93 1.39 -21.73 16.12
CA ILE A 93 2.60 -22.35 15.59
C ILE A 93 3.71 -21.29 15.66
N LYS A 94 4.61 -21.40 16.64
CA LYS A 94 5.76 -20.49 16.73
C LYS A 94 6.61 -20.69 15.46
N PRO A 95 6.86 -19.64 14.64
CA PRO A 95 7.75 -19.79 13.50
C PRO A 95 9.14 -20.19 14.01
N LYS A 96 9.79 -21.11 13.29
CA LYS A 96 11.17 -21.50 13.63
C LYS A 96 12.06 -20.24 13.59
N PRO A 97 12.95 -20.04 14.57
CA PRO A 97 13.84 -18.88 14.59
C PRO A 97 14.71 -18.87 13.32
N LEU A 98 14.90 -17.69 12.73
CA LEU A 98 15.76 -17.51 11.57
C LEU A 98 17.20 -17.86 11.96
N MET A 99 17.82 -18.79 11.24
CA MET A 99 19.24 -19.11 11.41
C MET A 99 20.09 -18.23 10.48
N PRO A 100 21.03 -17.43 11.01
CA PRO A 100 21.92 -16.63 10.18
C PRO A 100 22.92 -17.51 9.41
N ILE A 101 23.30 -17.07 8.23
CA ILE A 101 24.29 -17.71 7.34
C ILE A 101 25.40 -16.70 7.06
N ILE A 102 26.65 -17.15 7.06
CA ILE A 102 27.82 -16.34 6.72
C ILE A 102 28.11 -16.52 5.21
N ILE A 103 28.15 -15.43 4.47
CA ILE A 103 28.51 -15.42 3.03
C ILE A 103 29.89 -14.78 2.88
N THR A 104 30.88 -15.56 2.45
CA THR A 104 32.27 -15.11 2.28
C THR A 104 32.60 -14.84 0.82
N LYS A 105 33.58 -13.96 0.55
CA LYS A 105 34.00 -13.67 -0.82
C LYS A 105 34.79 -14.82 -1.45
N ASN A 106 35.72 -15.40 -0.67
CA ASN A 106 36.66 -16.42 -1.13
C ASN A 106 36.53 -17.72 -0.31
N GLU A 107 37.02 -18.83 -0.87
CA GLU A 107 37.02 -20.16 -0.22
C GLU A 107 37.92 -20.23 1.01
N LEU A 108 39.07 -19.56 0.99
CA LEU A 108 39.95 -19.48 2.18
C LEU A 108 39.24 -18.83 3.37
N GLN A 109 38.43 -17.80 3.11
CA GLN A 109 37.61 -17.17 4.16
C GLN A 109 36.52 -18.12 4.66
N LYS A 110 35.89 -18.90 3.77
CA LYS A 110 34.91 -19.91 4.15
C LYS A 110 35.53 -20.94 5.11
N GLN A 111 36.77 -21.39 4.87
CA GLN A 111 37.47 -22.32 5.75
C GLN A 111 37.81 -21.71 7.12
N VAL A 112 38.31 -20.47 7.14
CA VAL A 112 38.67 -19.78 8.39
C VAL A 112 37.43 -19.48 9.22
N PHE A 113 36.40 -18.87 8.63
CA PHE A 113 35.16 -18.54 9.34
C PHE A 113 34.37 -19.79 9.73
N GLY A 114 34.39 -20.83 8.89
CA GLY A 114 33.76 -22.12 9.20
C GLY A 114 34.45 -22.87 10.35
N ALA A 115 35.78 -22.79 10.46
CA ALA A 115 36.53 -23.39 11.58
C ALA A 115 36.34 -22.61 12.89
N GLY A 116 36.19 -21.28 12.82
CA GLY A 116 35.95 -20.43 14.00
C GLY A 116 34.52 -20.49 14.53
N TYR A 117 33.53 -20.81 13.68
CA TYR A 117 32.11 -20.88 14.05
C TYR A 117 31.41 -22.08 13.40
N PRO A 118 31.67 -23.32 13.86
CA PRO A 118 31.15 -24.55 13.23
C PRO A 118 29.63 -24.72 13.35
N SER A 119 28.96 -23.98 14.24
CA SER A 119 27.50 -23.98 14.39
C SER A 119 26.77 -23.11 13.37
N LEU A 120 27.48 -22.27 12.62
CA LEU A 120 26.92 -21.34 11.64
C LEU A 120 27.20 -21.82 10.21
N PRO A 121 26.16 -22.03 9.39
CA PRO A 121 26.36 -22.35 7.98
C PRO A 121 27.15 -21.24 7.27
N THR A 122 28.24 -21.61 6.61
CA THR A 122 29.12 -20.69 5.88
C THR A 122 29.23 -21.13 4.41
N MET A 123 29.07 -20.19 3.48
CA MET A 123 29.17 -20.45 2.02
C MET A 123 29.82 -19.26 1.31
N THR A 124 30.28 -19.45 0.08
CA THR A 124 30.81 -18.36 -0.74
C THR A 124 29.69 -17.58 -1.43
N VAL A 125 29.99 -16.38 -1.91
CA VAL A 125 29.07 -15.58 -2.75
C VAL A 125 28.63 -16.38 -3.98
N GLU A 126 29.54 -17.09 -4.63
CA GLU A 126 29.25 -17.89 -5.82
C GLU A 126 28.32 -19.07 -5.51
N GLU A 127 28.62 -19.84 -4.46
CA GLU A 127 27.77 -20.94 -3.99
C GLU A 127 26.37 -20.45 -3.62
N PHE A 128 26.28 -19.29 -2.98
CA PHE A 128 25.01 -18.67 -2.63
C PHE A 128 24.21 -18.28 -3.87
N CYS A 129 24.85 -17.66 -4.86
CA CYS A 129 24.21 -17.33 -6.14
C CYS A 129 23.71 -18.59 -6.86
N GLN A 130 24.54 -19.63 -6.95
CA GLN A 130 24.16 -20.89 -7.59
C GLN A 130 23.00 -21.56 -6.86
N LYS A 131 23.03 -21.58 -5.51
CA LYS A 131 21.92 -22.10 -4.70
C LYS A 131 20.63 -21.34 -4.97
N ARG A 132 20.68 -20.01 -5.05
CA ARG A 132 19.50 -19.19 -5.39
C ARG A 132 18.97 -19.46 -6.80
N ILE A 133 19.84 -19.73 -7.77
CA ILE A 133 19.44 -20.12 -9.13
C ILE A 133 18.75 -21.48 -9.11
N ASN A 134 19.34 -22.47 -8.41
CA ASN A 134 18.79 -23.82 -8.27
C ASN A 134 17.46 -23.83 -7.51
N ASP A 135 17.31 -22.98 -6.49
CA ASP A 135 16.06 -22.75 -5.76
C ASP A 135 15.00 -22.01 -6.61
N GLY A 136 15.33 -21.67 -7.87
CA GLY A 136 14.47 -20.97 -8.81
C GLY A 136 14.34 -19.48 -8.55
N ILE A 137 15.00 -18.93 -7.53
CA ILE A 137 14.87 -17.52 -7.09
C ILE A 137 15.73 -16.59 -7.95
N GLY A 138 16.89 -17.06 -8.43
CA GLY A 138 17.93 -16.24 -9.07
C GLY A 138 17.54 -15.62 -10.43
N ILE A 139 16.61 -16.23 -11.16
CA ILE A 139 16.17 -15.76 -12.49
C ILE A 139 15.23 -14.54 -12.35
N TYR A 140 14.51 -14.43 -11.23
CA TYR A 140 13.53 -13.37 -11.01
C TYR A 140 14.14 -11.97 -10.81
N LEU A 141 15.41 -11.85 -10.38
CA LEU A 141 15.99 -10.54 -10.05
C LEU A 141 16.27 -9.66 -11.28
N LEU A 142 16.46 -10.24 -12.48
CA LEU A 142 16.70 -9.47 -13.72
C LEU A 142 15.41 -9.15 -14.49
N GLN A 143 14.31 -9.86 -14.24
CA GLN A 143 13.00 -9.56 -14.83
C GLN A 143 12.17 -8.56 -14.01
N ILE A 144 12.53 -8.34 -12.74
CA ILE A 144 11.86 -7.38 -11.85
C ILE A 144 12.68 -6.08 -11.82
N ILE A 145 12.77 -5.40 -12.95
CA ILE A 145 12.81 -3.93 -12.89
C ILE A 145 11.35 -3.56 -12.60
N PRO A 146 10.99 -3.10 -11.40
CA PRO A 146 9.61 -2.76 -11.13
C PRO A 146 9.23 -1.64 -12.10
N LYS A 147 8.32 -1.95 -13.05
CA LYS A 147 7.51 -0.91 -13.69
C LYS A 147 6.97 -0.06 -12.54
N CYS A 148 7.15 1.26 -12.60
CA CYS A 148 6.72 2.09 -11.49
C CYS A 148 5.20 1.99 -11.34
N LEU A 149 4.68 2.24 -10.13
CA LEU A 149 3.24 2.10 -9.87
C LEU A 149 2.38 2.94 -10.82
N GLN A 150 2.87 4.08 -11.31
CA GLN A 150 2.17 4.87 -12.34
C GLN A 150 2.08 4.13 -13.68
N GLN A 151 3.17 3.49 -14.11
CA GLN A 151 3.17 2.69 -15.34
C GLN A 151 2.26 1.47 -15.24
N LEU A 152 2.08 0.89 -14.04
CA LEU A 152 1.12 -0.19 -13.82
C LEU A 152 -0.34 0.27 -13.91
N SER A 153 -0.65 1.50 -13.48
CA SER A 153 -2.01 2.02 -13.57
C SER A 153 -2.44 2.35 -15.01
N GLU A 154 -1.49 2.69 -15.87
CA GLU A 154 -1.71 3.08 -17.28
C GLU A 154 -1.73 1.89 -18.25
N ALA A 155 -1.38 0.70 -17.80
CA ALA A 155 -1.39 -0.50 -18.64
C ALA A 155 -2.83 -0.88 -19.06
N PRO A 156 -3.07 -1.24 -20.33
CA PRO A 156 -4.37 -1.72 -20.80
C PRO A 156 -4.77 -3.01 -20.06
N GLU A 157 -6.07 -3.20 -19.83
CA GLU A 157 -6.60 -4.44 -19.27
C GLU A 157 -6.19 -5.62 -20.17
N PRO A 158 -5.76 -6.78 -19.61
CA PRO A 158 -5.64 -7.97 -20.42
C PRO A 158 -7.03 -8.31 -20.98
N GLU A 159 -7.13 -8.37 -22.30
CA GLU A 159 -8.33 -8.86 -22.98
C GLU A 159 -8.67 -10.24 -22.40
N GLN A 160 -9.89 -10.38 -21.88
CA GLN A 160 -10.39 -11.68 -21.44
C GLN A 160 -10.57 -12.52 -22.70
N GLU A 161 -9.68 -13.49 -22.93
CA GLU A 161 -9.91 -14.55 -23.91
C GLU A 161 -11.14 -15.35 -23.44
N ASP A 162 -12.19 -15.34 -24.27
CA ASP A 162 -13.44 -16.11 -24.11
C ASP A 162 -13.21 -17.63 -24.17
#